data_AF-A0A259A559-F1
#
_entry.id   AF-A0A259A559-F1
#
_cell.length_a   1.000
_cell.length_b   1.000
_cell.length_c   1.000
_cell.angle_alpha   90.00
_cell.angle_beta   90.00
_cell.angle_gamma   90.00
#
_symmetry.space_group_name_H-M   'P 1'
#
loop_
_entity.id
_entity.type
_entity.pdbx_description
1 polymer ?
#
loop_
_entity_poly.entity_id
_entity_poly.type
_entity_poly.pdbx_seq_one_letter_code
_entity_poly.pdbx_strand_id
1 'polypeptide(L)' 'CHTAEVENYLLEGHVPATALIRLLAARPSVRGIAVAGMPVGSPGMDVAGMEPETYDVMAFGSATPSLFMRFRSASPIPN' A
#
# COMPACT_ATOMS: atom_id res chain seq x y z
N CYS A 1 -7.52 -7.70 -4.65
CA CYS A 1 -7.52 -8.85 -5.60
C CYS A 1 -6.74 -10.03 -5.05
N HIS A 2 -5.70 -9.77 -4.27
CA HIS A 2 -4.91 -10.76 -3.56
C HIS A 2 -4.67 -10.25 -2.14
N THR A 3 -4.58 -11.20 -1.22
CA THR A 3 -4.22 -10.97 0.17
C THR A 3 -2.96 -11.76 0.47
N ALA A 4 -2.00 -11.14 1.16
CA ALA A 4 -0.82 -11.80 1.68
C ALA A 4 -0.70 -11.56 3.18
N GLU A 5 0.01 -12.45 3.86
CA GLU A 5 0.35 -12.30 5.27
C GLU A 5 1.87 -12.35 5.44
N VAL A 6 2.42 -11.37 6.17
CA VAL A 6 3.86 -11.29 6.47
C VAL A 6 4.01 -10.87 7.93
N GLU A 7 4.69 -11.69 8.74
CA GLU A 7 4.98 -11.38 10.15
C GLU A 7 3.72 -11.01 10.97
N ASN A 8 2.59 -11.67 10.70
CA ASN A 8 1.24 -11.41 11.26
C ASN A 8 0.58 -10.08 10.81
N TYR A 9 1.13 -9.40 9.80
CA TYR A 9 0.47 -8.29 9.13
C TYR A 9 -0.20 -8.75 7.84
N LEU A 10 -1.43 -8.28 7.62
CA LEU A 10 -2.15 -8.48 6.36
C LEU A 10 -1.78 -7.40 5.34
N LEU A 11 -1.58 -7.81 4.09
CA LEU A 11 -1.39 -6.94 2.94
C LEU A 11 -2.50 -7.22 1.93
N GLU A 12 -3.28 -6.19 1.58
CA GLU A 12 -4.36 -6.32 0.59
C GLU A 12 -4.10 -5.44 -0.64
N GLY A 13 -4.18 -6.05 -1.82
CA GLY A 13 -3.97 -5.36 -3.09
C GLY A 13 -2.50 -5.05 -3.38
N HIS A 14 -2.28 -4.13 -4.32
CA HIS A 14 -0.95 -3.83 -4.90
C HIS A 14 -0.09 -2.94 -3.97
N VAL A 15 0.15 -3.42 -2.75
CA VAL A 15 0.97 -2.74 -1.74
C VAL A 15 2.43 -2.67 -2.19
N PRO A 16 3.04 -1.46 -2.28
CA PRO A 16 4.46 -1.34 -2.62
C PRO A 16 5.37 -1.96 -1.56
N ALA A 17 6.46 -2.59 -1.99
CA ALA A 17 7.45 -3.19 -1.09
C ALA A 17 7.99 -2.17 -0.05
N THR A 18 8.15 -0.90 -0.45
CA THR A 18 8.57 0.19 0.45
C THR A 18 7.60 0.37 1.63
N ALA A 19 6.28 0.20 1.42
CA ALA A 19 5.30 0.29 2.48
C ALA A 19 5.40 -0.90 3.44
N LEU A 20 5.61 -2.12 2.91
CA LEU A 20 5.88 -3.31 3.73
C LEU A 20 7.14 -3.15 4.58
N ILE A 21 8.25 -2.70 3.98
CA ILE A 21 9.52 -2.47 4.70
C ILE A 21 9.31 -1.48 5.85
N ARG A 22 8.58 -0.38 5.60
CA ARG A 22 8.27 0.60 6.65
C ARG A 22 7.37 0.01 7.73
N LEU A 23 6.38 -0.80 7.37
CA LEU A 23 5.50 -1.49 8.32
C LEU A 23 6.29 -2.40 9.25
N LEU A 24 7.17 -3.23 8.71
CA LEU A 24 7.99 -4.17 9.48
C LEU A 24 9.03 -3.46 10.36
N ALA A 25 9.52 -2.30 9.94
CA ALA A 25 10.43 -1.47 10.74
C ALA A 25 9.71 -0.74 11.89
N ALA A 26 8.52 -0.18 11.63
CA ALA A 26 7.78 0.58 12.62
C ALA A 26 6.97 -0.29 13.59
N ARG A 27 6.61 -1.51 13.18
CA ARG A 27 5.74 -2.47 13.90
C ARG A 27 4.54 -1.80 14.59
N PRO A 28 3.72 -1.02 13.86
CA PRO A 28 2.58 -0.36 14.48
C PRO A 28 1.52 -1.37 14.91
N SER A 29 0.70 -0.97 15.89
CA SER A 29 -0.44 -1.77 16.39
C SER A 29 -1.63 -1.71 15.42
N VAL A 30 -1.44 -2.29 14.22
CA VAL A 30 -2.45 -2.41 13.17
C VAL A 30 -2.54 -3.86 12.73
N ARG A 31 -3.63 -4.24 12.06
CA ARG A 31 -3.79 -5.60 11.52
C ARG A 31 -3.14 -5.73 10.15
N GLY A 32 -3.03 -4.65 9.39
CA GLY A 32 -2.48 -4.67 8.05
C GLY A 32 -2.49 -3.34 7.32
N ILE A 33 -2.04 -3.37 6.07
CA ILE A 33 -2.08 -2.26 5.12
C ILE A 33 -2.73 -2.69 3.80
N ALA A 34 -3.43 -1.77 3.14
CA ALA A 34 -4.19 -2.06 1.92
C ALA A 34 -4.04 -0.94 0.90
N VAL A 35 -4.06 -1.31 -0.38
CA VAL A 35 -4.29 -0.39 -1.50
C VAL A 35 -5.67 -0.67 -2.08
N ALA A 36 -6.53 0.36 -2.11
CA ALA A 36 -7.87 0.22 -2.67
C ALA A 36 -7.83 0.24 -4.20
N GLY A 37 -8.63 -0.64 -4.82
CA GLY A 37 -8.79 -0.69 -6.27
C GLY A 37 -7.59 -1.29 -7.00
N MET A 38 -7.32 -0.76 -8.20
CA MET A 38 -6.21 -1.16 -9.07
C MET A 38 -5.67 0.08 -9.80
N PRO A 39 -5.00 1.01 -9.08
CA PRO A 39 -4.54 2.26 -9.66
C PRO A 39 -3.48 2.01 -10.73
N VAL A 40 -3.61 2.67 -11.88
CA VAL A 40 -2.66 2.61 -13.00
C VAL A 40 -1.28 3.04 -12.50
N GLY A 41 -0.25 2.26 -12.82
CA GLY A 41 1.13 2.48 -12.36
C GLY A 41 1.46 1.90 -10.98
N SER A 42 0.49 1.38 -10.22
CA SER A 42 0.83 0.57 -9.03
C SER A 42 1.67 -0.67 -9.43
N PRO A 43 2.46 -1.27 -8.52
CA PRO A 43 3.32 -2.40 -8.85
C PRO A 43 2.57 -3.53 -9.57
N GLY A 44 2.92 -3.79 -10.83
CA GLY A 44 2.27 -4.79 -11.68
C GLY A 44 1.09 -4.27 -12.53
N MET A 45 0.79 -2.98 -12.46
CA MET A 45 -0.28 -2.28 -13.21
C MET A 45 0.27 -1.13 -14.08
N ASP A 46 1.56 -1.16 -14.42
CA ASP A 46 2.17 -0.18 -15.30
C ASP A 46 1.65 -0.31 -16.73
N VAL A 47 1.17 0.80 -17.31
CA VAL A 47 0.72 0.85 -18.71
C VAL A 47 1.53 1.88 -19.48
N ALA A 48 2.20 1.44 -20.55
CA ALA A 48 3.02 2.31 -21.38
C ALA A 48 2.20 3.47 -21.97
N GLY A 49 2.70 4.70 -21.80
CA GLY A 49 2.05 5.90 -22.32
C GLY A 49 0.90 6.45 -21.47
N MET A 50 0.59 5.84 -20.32
CA MET A 50 -0.33 6.41 -19.34
C MET A 50 0.41 7.00 -18.14
N GLU A 51 -0.06 8.16 -17.68
CA GLU A 51 0.45 8.76 -16.45
C GLU A 51 0.03 7.91 -15.24
N PRO A 52 0.96 7.62 -14.31
CA PRO A 52 0.64 6.86 -13.11
C PRO A 52 -0.32 7.60 -12.20
N GLU A 53 -1.32 6.88 -11.69
CA GLU A 53 -2.23 7.39 -10.68
C GLU A 53 -1.52 7.56 -9.33
N THR A 54 -1.99 8.54 -8.56
CA THR A 54 -1.62 8.67 -7.15
C THR A 54 -2.58 7.84 -6.32
N TYR A 55 -2.05 7.05 -5.40
CA TYR A 55 -2.86 6.18 -4.54
C TYR A 55 -2.33 6.13 -3.11
N ASP A 56 -3.25 5.80 -2.21
CA ASP A 56 -3.01 5.72 -0.78
C ASP A 56 -2.87 4.27 -0.35
N VAL A 57 -1.84 4.02 0.44
CA VAL A 57 -1.73 2.83 1.27
C VAL A 57 -2.38 3.17 2.61
N MET A 58 -3.44 2.46 2.96
CA MET A 58 -4.21 2.67 4.18
C MET A 58 -3.85 1.61 5.22
N ALA A 59 -3.59 2.00 6.46
CA ALA A 59 -3.50 1.08 7.58
C ALA A 59 -4.90 0.76 8.12
N PHE A 60 -5.15 -0.49 8.49
CA PHE A 60 -6.45 -0.95 9.00
C PHE A 60 -6.30 -1.94 10.16
N GLY A 61 -7.40 -2.17 10.89
CA GLY A 61 -7.45 -3.06 12.05
C GLY A 61 -8.62 -2.76 12.96
N SER A 62 -8.35 -2.56 14.25
CA SER A 62 -9.38 -2.29 15.27
C SER A 62 -9.88 -0.85 15.32
N ALA A 63 -9.30 0.05 14.51
CA ALA A 63 -9.65 1.46 14.45
C ALA A 63 -10.07 1.85 13.03
N THR A 64 -10.58 3.08 12.90
CA THR A 64 -10.82 3.70 11.59
C THR A 64 -9.56 3.61 10.72
N PRO A 65 -9.68 3.17 9.46
CA PRO A 65 -8.56 3.14 8.55
C PRO A 65 -7.89 4.51 8.44
N SER A 66 -6.56 4.54 8.43
CA SER A 66 -5.77 5.77 8.39
C SER A 66 -4.75 5.74 7.27
N LEU A 67 -4.41 6.93 6.74
CA LEU A 67 -3.37 7.05 5.74
C LEU A 67 -2.02 6.61 6.31
N PHE A 68 -1.42 5.59 5.71
CA PHE A 68 -0.10 5.11 6.08
C PHE A 68 0.99 5.79 5.24
N MET A 69 0.81 5.77 3.91
CA MET A 69 1.73 6.33 2.92
C MET A 69 0.98 6.65 1.63
N ARG A 70 1.46 7.65 0.90
CA ARG A 70 1.00 7.97 -0.46
C ARG A 70 2.06 7.64 -1.50
N PHE A 71 1.62 7.17 -2.66
CA PHE A 71 2.49 6.75 -3.75
C PHE A 71 2.05 7.30 -5.09
N ARG A 72 3.03 7.49 -5.98
CA ARG A 72 2.83 7.58 -7.43
C ARG A 72 3.77 6.57 -8.09
N SER A 73 3.21 5.70 -8.92
CA SER A 73 3.88 4.46 -9.30
C SER A 73 4.33 3.64 -8.08
N ALA A 74 5.52 3.04 -8.09
CA ALA A 74 6.14 2.41 -6.93
C ALA A 74 6.89 3.39 -5.99
N SER A 75 6.85 4.70 -6.27
CA SER A 75 7.62 5.71 -5.53
C SER A 75 6.77 6.41 -4.46
N PRO A 76 7.23 6.52 -3.21
CA PRO A 76 6.53 7.26 -2.17
C PRO A 76 6.56 8.76 -2.47
N ILE A 77 5.47 9.46 -2.17
CA ILE A 77 5.37 10.92 -2.27
C ILE A 77 4.91 11.52 -0.93
N PRO A 78 5.15 12.83 -0.68
CA PRO A 78 4.66 13.50 0.50
C PRO A 78 3.13 13.41 0.62
N ASN A 79 2.64 13.34 1.87
CA ASN A 79 1.21 13.33 2.18
C ASN A 79 0.57 14.71 2.00
#